data_AF-A0A2D2DH07-F1
#
_entry.id   AF-A0A2D2DH07-F1
#
_cell.length_a   1.000
_cell.length_b   1.000
_cell.length_c   1.000
_cell.angle_alpha   90.00
_cell.angle_beta   90.00
_cell.angle_gamma   90.00
#
_symmetry.space_group_name_H-M   'P 1'
#
loop_
_entity.id
_entity.type
_entity.pdbx_description
1 polymer ?
#
loop_
_entity_poly.entity_id
_entity_poly.type
_entity_poly.pdbx_seq_one_letter_code
_entity_poly.pdbx_strand_id
1 'polypeptide(L)'
;MTPEVKYERIGKFVYGSCRHGGDITDVYNWMADELGLTRPNKDDEDGIDGLQAGYFNKYVSDDQFSESHQRFMKIMGMREV
;
A
#
# COMPACT_ATOMS: atom_id res chain seq x y z
N MET A 1 11.33 -10.34 -5.58
CA MET A 1 9.92 -10.38 -6.05
C MET A 1 9.92 -10.14 -7.55
N THR A 2 9.10 -10.85 -8.33
CA THR A 2 8.96 -10.54 -9.76
C THR A 2 8.09 -9.29 -9.95
N PRO A 3 8.23 -8.55 -11.08
CA PRO A 3 7.38 -7.40 -11.38
C PRO A 3 5.88 -7.74 -11.33
N GLU A 4 5.49 -8.91 -11.84
CA GLU A 4 4.10 -9.37 -11.86
C GLU A 4 3.49 -9.47 -10.46
N VAL A 5 4.25 -10.02 -9.49
CA VAL A 5 3.79 -10.12 -8.10
C VAL A 5 3.70 -8.74 -7.44
N LYS A 6 4.64 -7.82 -7.76
CA LYS A 6 4.57 -6.41 -7.30
C LYS A 6 3.27 -5.75 -7.80
N TYR A 7 2.97 -5.90 -9.09
CA TYR A 7 1.78 -5.31 -9.71
C TYR A 7 0.47 -5.92 -9.19
N GLU A 8 0.42 -7.23 -8.99
CA GLU A 8 -0.76 -7.88 -8.41
C GLU A 8 -1.01 -7.37 -6.99
N ARG A 9 0.04 -7.32 -6.16
CA ARG A 9 -0.06 -6.88 -4.77
C ARG A 9 -0.50 -5.43 -4.66
N ILE A 10 0.09 -4.52 -5.43
CA ILE A 10 -0.32 -3.11 -5.41
C ILE A 10 -1.75 -2.93 -5.95
N GLY A 11 -2.13 -3.71 -6.97
CA GLY A 11 -3.49 -3.70 -7.51
C GLY A 11 -4.56 -4.04 -6.48
N LYS A 12 -4.31 -4.99 -5.57
CA LYS A 12 -5.23 -5.33 -4.47
C LYS A 12 -5.46 -4.15 -3.53
N PHE A 13 -4.39 -3.44 -3.16
CA PHE A 13 -4.47 -2.25 -2.32
C PHE A 13 -5.25 -1.12 -3.01
N VAL A 14 -4.93 -0.82 -4.27
CA VAL A 14 -5.62 0.23 -5.04
C VAL A 14 -7.10 -0.09 -5.20
N TYR A 15 -7.43 -1.32 -5.58
CA TYR A 15 -8.83 -1.76 -5.73
C TYR A 15 -9.60 -1.61 -4.42
N GLY A 16 -9.03 -2.09 -3.31
CA GLY A 16 -9.63 -1.96 -1.99
C GLY A 16 -9.82 -0.51 -1.58
N SER A 17 -8.81 0.34 -1.79
CA SER A 17 -8.90 1.78 -1.50
C SER A 17 -10.06 2.43 -2.26
N CYS A 18 -10.11 2.25 -3.58
CA CYS A 18 -11.15 2.82 -4.44
C CYS A 18 -12.55 2.31 -4.07
N ARG A 19 -12.68 1.03 -3.69
CA ARG A 19 -13.96 0.44 -3.27
C ARG A 19 -14.56 1.14 -2.06
N HIS A 20 -13.72 1.67 -1.17
CA HIS A 20 -14.10 2.37 0.05
C HIS A 20 -14.02 3.91 -0.09
N GLY A 21 -14.05 4.42 -1.34
CA GLY A 21 -14.04 5.87 -1.61
C GLY A 21 -12.68 6.56 -1.45
N GLY A 22 -11.61 5.80 -1.28
CA GLY A 22 -10.23 6.30 -1.25
C GLY A 22 -9.59 6.34 -2.63
N ASP A 23 -8.29 6.65 -2.66
CA ASP A 23 -7.47 6.66 -3.86
C ASP A 23 -6.07 6.05 -3.64
N ILE A 24 -5.20 6.19 -4.64
CA ILE A 24 -3.83 5.64 -4.60
C ILE A 24 -2.94 6.33 -3.55
N THR A 25 -3.24 7.58 -3.20
CA THR A 25 -2.56 8.33 -2.13
C THR A 25 -2.75 7.65 -0.79
N ASP A 26 -3.91 7.05 -0.53
CA ASP A 26 -4.15 6.29 0.71
C ASP A 26 -3.25 5.06 0.80
N VAL A 27 -3.00 4.40 -0.34
CA VAL A 27 -2.08 3.27 -0.43
C VAL A 27 -0.65 3.72 -0.13
N TYR A 28 -0.21 4.84 -0.71
CA TYR A 28 1.13 5.38 -0.46
C TYR A 28 1.32 5.85 0.98
N ASN A 29 0.32 6.53 1.54
CA ASN A 29 0.34 6.93 2.94
C ASN A 29 0.41 5.72 3.87
N TRP A 30 -0.37 4.67 3.59
CA TRP A 30 -0.30 3.42 4.34
C TRP A 30 1.09 2.76 4.27
N MET A 31 1.68 2.69 3.08
CA MET A 31 3.02 2.13 2.90
C MET A 31 4.09 2.92 3.68
N ALA A 32 3.99 4.26 3.68
CA ALA A 32 4.89 5.12 4.43
C ALA A 32 4.72 4.93 5.95
N ASP A 33 3.48 4.91 6.43
CA ASP A 33 3.17 4.69 7.84
C ASP A 33 3.69 3.32 8.32
N GLU A 34 3.57 2.28 7.51
CA GLU A 34 4.08 0.93 7.82
C GLU A 34 5.61 0.82 7.82
N LEU A 35 6.30 1.71 7.11
CA LEU A 35 7.76 1.81 7.14
C LEU A 35 8.27 2.84 8.16
N GLY A 36 7.38 3.61 8.80
CA GLY A 36 7.76 4.72 9.67
C GLY A 36 8.43 5.87 8.92
N LEU A 37 8.09 6.06 7.65
CA LEU A 37 8.63 7.10 6.77
C LEU A 37 7.65 8.28 6.66
N THR A 38 8.18 9.43 6.25
CA THR A 38 7.35 10.58 5.87
C THR A 38 6.50 10.22 4.67
N ARG A 39 5.23 10.62 4.69
CA ARG A 39 4.29 10.41 3.58
C ARG A 39 4.82 11.08 2.30
N PRO A 40 4.82 10.37 1.16
CA PRO A 40 5.39 10.90 -0.07
C PRO A 40 4.51 12.00 -0.66
N ASN A 41 5.13 12.89 -1.43
CA ASN A 41 4.36 13.70 -2.38
C ASN A 41 3.89 12.77 -3.51
N LYS A 42 2.61 12.85 -3.88
CA LYS A 42 2.03 12.04 -4.97
C LYS A 42 2.66 12.33 -6.34
N ASP A 43 3.30 13.49 -6.49
CA ASP A 43 3.99 13.92 -7.71
C ASP A 43 5.49 13.56 -7.71
N ASP A 44 6.00 12.94 -6.63
CA ASP A 44 7.40 12.48 -6.52
C ASP A 44 7.52 11.00 -6.90
N GLU A 45 7.62 10.73 -8.20
CA GLU A 45 7.65 9.38 -8.76
C GLU A 45 8.83 8.54 -8.23
N ASP A 46 10.02 9.14 -8.09
CA ASP A 46 11.20 8.49 -7.54
C ASP A 46 11.01 8.11 -6.06
N GLY A 47 10.44 9.03 -5.27
CA GLY A 47 10.09 8.76 -3.87
C GLY A 47 9.06 7.64 -3.73
N ILE A 48 8.07 7.59 -4.64
CA ILE A 48 7.04 6.55 -4.65
C ILE A 48 7.62 5.18 -5.03
N ASP A 49 8.49 5.08 -6.03
CA ASP A 49 9.09 3.79 -6.40
C ASP A 49 9.98 3.25 -5.27
N GLY A 50 10.78 4.11 -4.64
CA GLY A 50 11.58 3.76 -3.47
C GLY A 50 10.73 3.29 -2.29
N LEU A 51 9.61 3.98 -2.04
CA LEU A 51 8.66 3.60 -1.00
C LEU A 51 8.04 2.22 -1.25
N GLN A 52 7.54 1.98 -2.46
CA GLN A 52 6.97 0.69 -2.84
C GLN A 52 8.00 -0.43 -2.72
N ALA A 53 9.22 -0.20 -3.21
CA ALA A 53 10.31 -1.17 -3.10
C ALA A 53 10.64 -1.50 -1.63
N GLY A 54 10.74 -0.49 -0.77
CA GLY A 54 10.96 -0.67 0.66
C GLY A 54 9.84 -1.46 1.34
N TYR A 55 8.59 -1.13 1.02
CA TYR A 55 7.41 -1.78 1.59
C TYR A 55 7.34 -3.26 1.19
N PHE A 56 7.53 -3.57 -0.09
CA PHE A 56 7.50 -4.96 -0.56
C PHE A 56 8.70 -5.79 -0.11
N ASN A 57 9.86 -5.16 0.13
CA ASN A 57 11.01 -5.84 0.73
C ASN A 57 10.78 -6.22 2.21
N LYS A 58 9.97 -5.45 2.95
CA LYS A 58 9.56 -5.80 4.33
C LYS A 58 8.70 -7.08 4.37
N TYR A 59 7.90 -7.31 3.34
CA TYR A 59 6.92 -8.40 3.28
C TYR A 59 7.34 -9.52 2.32
N VAL A 60 8.29 -10.33 2.80
CA VAL A 60 8.88 -11.46 2.07
C VAL A 60 7.89 -12.64 1.95
N SER A 61 6.99 -12.82 2.92
CA SER A 61 5.95 -13.86 2.90
C SER A 61 4.57 -13.30 2.48
N ASP A 62 3.79 -14.13 1.77
CA ASP A 62 2.40 -13.83 1.42
C ASP A 62 1.50 -13.68 2.65
N ASP A 63 1.79 -14.38 3.75
CA ASP A 63 1.00 -14.28 4.99
C ASP A 63 1.13 -12.88 5.60
N GLN A 64 2.36 -12.39 5.75
CA GLN A 64 2.61 -11.07 6.31
C GLN A 64 2.05 -9.95 5.42
N PHE A 65 2.12 -10.13 4.10
CA PHE A 65 1.48 -9.22 3.15
C PHE A 65 -0.04 -9.23 3.33
N SER A 66 -0.65 -10.40 3.47
CA SER A 66 -2.10 -10.57 3.65
C SER A 66 -2.59 -9.93 4.95
N GLU A 67 -1.86 -10.08 6.05
CA GLU A 67 -2.15 -9.41 7.32
C GLU A 67 -2.07 -7.88 7.19
N SER A 68 -1.05 -7.36 6.49
CA SER A 68 -0.97 -5.93 6.21
C SER A 68 -2.15 -5.42 5.39
N HIS A 69 -2.53 -6.17 4.35
CA HIS A 69 -3.68 -5.83 3.51
C HIS A 69 -5.00 -5.84 4.30
N GLN A 70 -5.20 -6.81 5.19
CA GLN A 70 -6.39 -6.84 6.06
C GLN A 70 -6.44 -5.63 7.01
N ARG A 71 -5.30 -5.22 7.59
CA ARG A 71 -5.23 -4.02 8.44
C ARG A 71 -5.58 -2.76 7.64
N PHE A 72 -5.05 -2.62 6.43
CA PHE A 72 -5.39 -1.52 5.53
C PHE A 72 -6.89 -1.50 5.20
N MET A 73 -7.48 -2.63 4.83
CA MET A 73 -8.93 -2.72 4.54
C MET A 73 -9.80 -2.35 5.72
N LYS A 74 -9.40 -2.72 6.95
CA LYS A 74 -10.14 -2.34 8.16
C LYS A 74 -10.15 -0.83 8.37
N ILE A 75 -9.04 -0.15 8.11
CA ILE A 75 -8.94 1.32 8.21
C ILE A 75 -9.77 1.99 7.13
N MET A 76 -9.72 1.47 5.90
CA MET A 76 -10.52 2.02 4.80
C MET A 76 -12.03 1.85 5.04
N GLY A 77 -12.47 0.69 5.53
CA GLY A 77 -13.88 0.46 5.87
C GLY A 77 -14.41 1.32 7.03
N MET A 78 -13.52 1.84 7.89
CA MET A 78 -13.90 2.80 8.94
C MET A 78 -14.18 4.21 8.39
N ARG A 79 -13.81 4.53 7.14
CA ARG A 79 -14.13 5.81 6.50
C ARG A 79 -15.55 5.91 5.96
N GLU A 80 -16.23 4.78 5.76
CA GLU A 80 -17.61 4.73 5.25
C GLU A 80 -18.69 5.00 6.33
N VAL A 81 -18.30 5.35 7.56
CA VAL A 81 -19.22 5.56 8.72
C VAL A 81 -19.37 7.03 9.06
#